data_AF-A0A2T1N649-F1
#
_entry.id   AF-A0A2T1N649-F1
#
_cell.length_a   1.000
_cell.length_b   1.000
_cell.length_c   1.000
_cell.angle_alpha   90.00
_cell.angle_beta   90.00
_cell.angle_gamma   90.00
#
_symmetry.space_group_name_H-M   'P 1'
#
loop_
_entity.id
_entity.type
_entity.pdbx_description
1 polymer ?
#
loop_
_entity_poly.entity_id
_entity_poly.type
_entity_poly.pdbx_seq_one_letter_code
_entity_poly.pdbx_strand_id
1 'polypeptide(L)'
;MNKPFPYTSLHDYLDTALSHIDNPSHQEIKQAKRDYWKQYYTHYRRQKRIVRKEYTLGFDTDSLKQLQQKKGNLSVSQFLYQIVEQTIDGKHPTVQDKTLLGNIDRQLMQLINLLEDLLESENTEFNEQVLEQIENLETLFSQTFKSR
;
A
#
# COMPACT_ATOMS: atom_id res chain seq x y z
N MET A 1 2.40 -31.34 1.98
CA MET A 1 2.26 -31.65 0.53
C MET A 1 0.79 -31.64 0.16
N ASN A 2 0.40 -30.82 -0.82
CA ASN A 2 -0.99 -30.69 -1.24
C ASN A 2 -1.32 -31.88 -2.16
N LYS A 3 -2.18 -32.80 -1.73
CA LYS A 3 -2.57 -33.93 -2.59
C LYS A 3 -3.36 -33.39 -3.78
N PRO A 4 -3.04 -33.83 -5.02
CA PRO A 4 -3.82 -33.45 -6.19
C PRO A 4 -5.29 -33.86 -6.01
N PHE A 5 -6.21 -33.10 -6.60
CA PHE A 5 -7.62 -33.51 -6.60
C PHE A 5 -7.72 -34.80 -7.42
N PRO A 6 -8.34 -35.86 -6.90
CA PRO A 6 -8.26 -37.19 -7.51
C PRO A 6 -9.07 -37.37 -8.80
N TYR A 7 -9.90 -36.39 -9.18
CA TYR A 7 -10.78 -36.47 -10.35
C TYR A 7 -10.49 -35.32 -11.32
N THR A 8 -10.52 -35.60 -12.61
CA THR A 8 -10.28 -34.57 -13.64
C THR A 8 -11.57 -33.82 -13.98
N SER A 9 -12.71 -34.48 -13.90
CA SER A 9 -14.02 -33.90 -14.20
C SER A 9 -15.13 -34.54 -13.36
N LEU A 10 -16.33 -33.95 -13.41
CA LEU A 10 -17.51 -34.54 -12.78
C LEU A 10 -17.87 -35.90 -13.39
N HIS A 11 -17.66 -36.08 -14.71
CA HIS A 11 -17.98 -37.34 -15.39
C HIS A 11 -17.07 -38.47 -14.91
N ASP A 12 -15.77 -38.20 -14.80
CA ASP A 12 -14.76 -39.12 -14.25
C ASP A 12 -15.11 -39.58 -12.81
N TYR A 13 -15.61 -38.64 -11.98
CA TYR A 13 -16.14 -39.00 -10.66
C TYR A 13 -17.40 -39.87 -10.72
N LEU A 14 -18.33 -39.57 -11.64
CA LEU A 14 -19.57 -40.35 -11.76
C LEU A 14 -19.30 -41.75 -12.29
N ASP A 15 -18.37 -41.88 -13.25
CA ASP A 15 -17.96 -43.16 -13.82
C ASP A 15 -17.33 -44.05 -12.74
N THR A 16 -16.51 -43.49 -11.86
CA THR A 16 -15.94 -44.24 -10.72
C THR A 16 -16.98 -44.54 -9.64
N ALA A 17 -17.76 -43.54 -9.21
CA ALA A 17 -18.70 -43.67 -8.09
C ALA A 17 -19.94 -44.53 -8.41
N LEU A 18 -20.34 -44.61 -9.68
CA LEU A 18 -21.51 -45.37 -10.14
C LEU A 18 -21.12 -46.61 -10.96
N SER A 19 -19.82 -46.93 -11.09
CA SER A 19 -19.30 -48.09 -11.84
C SER A 19 -19.91 -49.44 -11.43
N HIS A 20 -20.41 -49.54 -10.19
CA HIS A 20 -20.99 -50.77 -9.63
C HIS A 20 -22.52 -50.85 -9.76
N ILE A 21 -23.17 -49.86 -10.38
CA ILE A 21 -24.63 -49.77 -10.48
C ILE A 21 -25.05 -49.83 -11.95
N ASP A 22 -25.61 -50.98 -12.35
CA ASP A 22 -26.23 -51.14 -13.67
C ASP A 22 -27.57 -50.38 -13.69
N ASN A 23 -27.59 -49.19 -14.30
CA ASN A 23 -28.70 -48.21 -14.32
C ASN A 23 -28.95 -47.44 -13.01
N PRO A 24 -28.09 -46.46 -12.67
CA PRO A 24 -28.30 -45.61 -11.51
C PRO A 24 -29.57 -44.76 -11.66
N SER A 25 -30.32 -44.67 -10.56
CA SER A 25 -31.50 -43.82 -10.48
C SER A 25 -31.11 -42.34 -10.58
N HIS A 26 -32.03 -41.52 -11.10
CA HIS A 26 -31.83 -40.07 -11.17
C HIS A 26 -31.54 -39.44 -9.79
N GLN A 27 -32.03 -40.03 -8.71
CA GLN A 27 -31.73 -39.60 -7.34
C GLN A 27 -30.27 -39.90 -6.94
N GLU A 28 -29.76 -41.07 -7.31
CA GLU A 28 -28.38 -41.50 -7.03
C GLU A 28 -27.38 -40.65 -7.79
N ILE A 29 -27.65 -40.37 -9.07
CA ILE A 29 -26.84 -39.45 -9.88
C ILE A 29 -26.82 -38.06 -9.25
N LYS A 30 -27.97 -37.56 -8.77
CA LYS A 30 -28.05 -36.24 -8.13
C LYS A 30 -27.26 -36.20 -6.82
N GLN A 31 -27.28 -37.27 -6.04
CA GLN A 31 -26.53 -37.38 -4.80
C GLN A 31 -25.02 -37.44 -5.08
N ALA A 32 -24.58 -38.29 -6.00
CA ALA A 32 -23.18 -38.38 -6.42
C ALA A 32 -22.65 -37.02 -6.93
N LYS A 33 -23.42 -36.29 -7.75
CA LYS A 33 -23.06 -34.93 -8.18
C LYS A 33 -22.87 -33.96 -7.00
N ARG A 34 -23.72 -34.03 -5.98
CA ARG A 34 -23.59 -33.19 -4.78
C ARG A 34 -22.32 -33.51 -4.01
N ASP A 35 -22.02 -34.79 -3.85
CA ASP A 35 -20.83 -35.26 -3.15
C ASP A 35 -19.55 -34.84 -3.87
N TYR A 36 -19.52 -34.94 -5.20
CA TYR A 36 -18.45 -34.38 -6.03
C TYR A 36 -18.21 -32.90 -5.73
N TRP A 37 -19.26 -32.07 -5.83
CA TRP A 37 -19.12 -30.63 -5.64
C TRP A 37 -18.67 -30.29 -4.22
N LYS A 38 -19.14 -31.02 -3.21
CA LYS A 38 -18.69 -30.86 -1.83
C LYS A 38 -17.18 -31.12 -1.70
N GLN A 39 -16.69 -32.21 -2.30
CA GLN A 39 -15.25 -32.53 -2.31
C GLN A 39 -14.42 -31.50 -3.08
N TYR A 40 -14.89 -31.13 -4.28
CA TYR A 40 -14.26 -30.11 -5.12
C TYR A 40 -14.17 -28.76 -4.40
N TYR A 41 -15.26 -28.24 -3.85
CA TYR A 41 -15.25 -26.97 -3.11
C TYR A 41 -14.35 -27.02 -1.88
N THR A 42 -14.30 -28.16 -1.19
CA THR A 42 -13.38 -28.34 -0.05
C THR A 42 -11.93 -28.25 -0.49
N HIS A 43 -11.57 -28.91 -1.59
CA HIS A 43 -10.24 -28.86 -2.17
C HIS A 43 -9.89 -27.46 -2.68
N TYR A 44 -10.78 -26.83 -3.44
CA TYR A 44 -10.64 -25.46 -3.93
C TYR A 44 -10.41 -24.46 -2.79
N ARG A 45 -11.20 -24.53 -1.71
CA ARG A 45 -11.02 -23.67 -0.53
C ARG A 45 -9.69 -23.92 0.17
N ARG A 46 -9.24 -25.18 0.27
CA ARG A 46 -7.92 -25.51 0.82
C ARG A 46 -6.80 -24.93 -0.04
N GLN A 47 -6.85 -25.10 -1.36
CA GLN A 47 -5.88 -24.49 -2.27
C GLN A 47 -5.87 -22.97 -2.14
N LYS A 48 -7.05 -22.34 -2.10
CA LYS A 48 -7.18 -20.89 -1.95
C LYS A 48 -6.52 -20.38 -0.67
N ARG A 49 -6.66 -21.08 0.47
CA ARG A 49 -5.98 -20.73 1.75
C ARG A 49 -4.46 -20.92 1.70
N ILE A 50 -3.98 -21.83 0.87
CA ILE A 50 -2.54 -22.06 0.69
C ILE A 50 -1.95 -20.94 -0.17
N VAL A 51 -2.61 -20.59 -1.27
CA VAL A 51 -2.16 -19.54 -2.20
C VAL A 51 -2.34 -18.14 -1.62
N ARG A 52 -3.50 -17.87 -1.02
CA ARG A 52 -3.81 -16.58 -0.39
C ARG A 52 -3.53 -16.69 1.10
N LYS A 53 -2.27 -16.46 1.46
CA LYS A 53 -1.88 -16.35 2.87
C LYS A 53 -2.53 -15.10 3.46
N GLU A 54 -3.46 -15.32 4.38
CA GLU A 54 -4.08 -14.26 5.17
C GLU A 54 -3.30 -14.14 6.47
N TYR A 55 -2.91 -12.93 6.82
CA TYR A 55 -2.20 -12.62 8.06
C TYR A 55 -3.14 -11.81 8.95
N THR A 56 -3.36 -12.29 10.17
CA THR A 56 -4.07 -11.52 11.18
C THR A 56 -3.04 -10.74 11.98
N LEU A 57 -3.11 -9.41 11.88
CA LEU A 57 -2.25 -8.50 12.63
C LEU A 57 -3.06 -7.87 13.76
N GLY A 58 -2.59 -8.04 14.98
CA GLY A 58 -3.12 -7.34 16.15
C GLY A 58 -2.43 -5.99 16.28
N PHE A 59 -3.20 -4.92 16.38
CA PHE A 59 -2.69 -3.57 16.62
C PHE A 59 -3.29 -3.02 17.91
N ASP A 60 -2.49 -2.25 18.63
CA ASP A 60 -3.01 -1.45 19.74
C ASP A 60 -3.91 -0.31 19.23
N THR A 61 -4.79 0.17 20.10
CA THR A 61 -5.79 1.19 19.81
C THR A 61 -5.19 2.50 19.29
N ASP A 62 -4.04 2.91 19.82
CA ASP A 62 -3.38 4.15 19.39
C ASP A 62 -2.65 3.96 18.05
N SER A 63 -2.09 2.77 17.81
CA SER A 63 -1.50 2.40 16.51
C SER A 63 -2.55 2.36 15.41
N LEU A 64 -3.77 1.89 15.69
CA LEU A 64 -4.88 1.90 14.74
C LEU A 64 -5.33 3.31 14.36
N LYS A 65 -5.40 4.23 15.33
CA LYS A 65 -5.73 5.64 15.06
C LYS A 65 -4.69 6.28 14.13
N GLN A 66 -3.40 6.07 14.41
CA GLN A 66 -2.32 6.58 13.56
C GLN A 66 -2.38 5.99 12.14
N LEU A 67 -2.70 4.70 12.02
CA LEU A 67 -2.80 4.03 10.74
C LEU A 67 -3.99 4.52 9.92
N GLN A 68 -5.13 4.75 10.56
CA GLN A 68 -6.31 5.34 9.92
C GLN A 68 -6.05 6.77 9.43
N GLN A 69 -5.31 7.57 10.20
CA GLN A 69 -4.91 8.92 9.80
C GLN A 69 -3.97 8.90 8.58
N LYS A 70 -3.05 7.94 8.51
CA LYS A 70 -2.07 7.84 7.42
C LYS A 70 -2.58 7.13 6.16
N LYS A 71 -3.68 6.38 6.20
CA LYS A 71 -4.16 5.59 5.03
C LYS A 71 -4.70 6.45 3.88
N GLY A 72 -5.14 7.67 4.16
CA GLY A 72 -5.84 8.52 3.18
C GLY A 72 -7.06 7.80 2.56
N ASN A 73 -7.09 7.72 1.22
CA ASN A 73 -8.18 7.10 0.45
C ASN A 73 -8.10 5.57 0.32
N LEU A 74 -7.03 4.91 0.78
CA LEU A 74 -6.84 3.46 0.61
C LEU A 74 -7.52 2.65 1.70
N SER A 75 -7.81 1.37 1.45
CA SER A 75 -8.20 0.46 2.53
C SER A 75 -7.01 0.16 3.45
N VAL A 76 -7.25 -0.09 4.74
CA VAL A 76 -6.21 -0.40 5.73
C VAL A 76 -5.31 -1.55 5.25
N SER A 77 -5.92 -2.59 4.68
CA SER A 77 -5.19 -3.75 4.16
C SER A 77 -4.29 -3.38 2.97
N GLN A 78 -4.79 -2.61 2.00
CA GLN A 78 -3.98 -2.18 0.85
C GLN A 78 -2.84 -1.28 1.26
N PHE A 79 -3.08 -0.37 2.22
CA PHE A 79 -2.06 0.50 2.77
C PHE A 79 -0.94 -0.29 3.45
N LEU A 80 -1.29 -1.31 4.25
CA LEU A 80 -0.33 -2.20 4.89
C LEU A 80 0.50 -2.99 3.88
N TYR A 81 -0.12 -3.54 2.83
CA TYR A 81 0.61 -4.24 1.78
C TYR A 81 1.58 -3.31 1.05
N GLN A 82 1.17 -2.08 0.72
CA GLN A 82 2.04 -1.09 0.07
C GLN A 82 3.23 -0.69 0.95
N ILE A 83 3.02 -0.47 2.25
CA ILE A 83 4.12 -0.14 3.16
C ILE A 83 5.09 -1.30 3.24
N VAL A 84 4.60 -2.53 3.42
CA VAL A 84 5.45 -3.71 3.53
C VAL A 84 6.25 -3.90 2.23
N GLU A 85 5.60 -3.80 1.07
CA GLU A 85 6.24 -3.86 -0.24
C GLU A 85 7.33 -2.78 -0.40
N GLN A 86 7.02 -1.54 -0.06
CA GLN A 86 7.96 -0.42 -0.10
C GLN A 86 9.17 -0.63 0.82
N THR A 87 8.95 -1.13 2.04
CA THR A 87 10.04 -1.43 2.98
C THR A 87 10.92 -2.58 2.52
N ILE A 88 10.36 -3.59 1.84
CA ILE A 88 11.13 -4.69 1.26
C ILE A 88 11.98 -4.20 0.08
N ASP A 89 11.44 -3.29 -0.74
CA ASP A 89 12.13 -2.67 -1.86
C ASP A 89 13.19 -1.63 -1.45
N GLY A 90 13.41 -1.42 -0.14
CA GLY A 90 14.33 -0.41 0.39
C GLY A 90 13.89 1.03 0.11
N LYS A 91 12.69 1.23 -0.42
CA LYS A 91 12.07 2.53 -0.62
C LYS A 91 11.33 2.85 0.67
N HIS A 92 11.96 3.57 1.59
CA HIS A 92 11.19 4.20 2.65
C HIS A 92 10.04 4.97 2.00
N PRO A 93 8.80 4.88 2.53
CA PRO A 93 7.76 5.81 2.15
C PRO A 93 8.29 7.18 2.54
N THR A 94 8.91 7.88 1.58
CA THR A 94 9.07 9.31 1.64
C THR A 94 7.65 9.80 1.65
N VAL A 95 7.11 9.98 2.86
CA VAL A 95 6.19 11.06 3.14
C VAL A 95 6.98 12.29 2.70
N GLN A 96 6.93 12.59 1.40
CA GLN A 96 7.38 13.86 0.88
C GLN A 96 6.43 14.83 1.56
N ASP A 97 6.91 15.45 2.64
CA ASP A 97 6.26 16.60 3.23
C ASP A 97 6.23 17.68 2.16
N LYS A 98 5.20 17.63 1.31
CA LYS A 98 4.94 18.62 0.26
C LYS A 98 4.84 20.02 0.86
N THR A 99 4.54 20.09 2.15
CA THR A 99 4.60 21.30 3.00
C THR A 99 6.02 21.85 3.14
N LEU A 100 7.03 21.01 3.39
CA LEU A 100 8.43 21.42 3.43
C LEU A 100 8.90 21.87 2.04
N LEU A 101 8.54 21.14 0.99
CA LEU A 101 8.90 21.51 -0.38
C LEU A 101 8.28 22.86 -0.79
N GLY A 102 7.00 23.07 -0.45
CA GLY A 102 6.32 24.35 -0.69
C GLY A 102 6.87 25.50 0.16
N ASN A 103 7.35 25.22 1.38
CA ASN A 103 8.02 26.24 2.19
C ASN A 103 9.38 26.63 1.60
N ILE A 104 10.14 25.67 1.08
CA ILE A 104 11.41 25.93 0.38
C ILE A 104 11.16 26.76 -0.88
N ASP A 105 10.17 26.40 -1.69
CA ASP A 105 9.82 27.12 -2.91
C ASP A 105 9.42 28.58 -2.62
N ARG A 106 8.62 28.79 -1.55
CA ARG A 106 8.27 30.14 -1.08
C ARG A 106 9.48 30.94 -0.62
N GLN A 107 10.41 30.31 0.11
CA GLN A 107 11.63 30.98 0.57
C GLN A 107 12.57 31.33 -0.59
N LEU A 108 12.65 30.49 -1.62
CA LEU A 108 13.42 30.77 -2.84
C LEU A 108 12.82 31.95 -3.61
N MET A 109 11.49 32.01 -3.75
CA MET A 109 10.81 33.15 -4.39
C MET A 109 11.05 34.45 -3.63
N GLN A 110 11.04 34.43 -2.29
CA GLN A 110 11.36 35.61 -1.48
C GLN A 110 12.80 36.08 -1.69
N LEU A 111 13.74 35.14 -1.81
CA LEU A 111 15.15 35.44 -2.05
C LEU A 111 15.36 36.03 -3.46
N ILE A 112 14.67 35.50 -4.48
CA ILE A 112 14.71 36.04 -5.84
C ILE A 112 14.21 37.49 -5.87
N ASN A 113 13.06 37.77 -5.25
CA ASN A 113 12.52 39.12 -5.21
C ASN A 113 13.46 40.10 -4.50
N LEU A 114 14.07 39.67 -3.38
CA LEU A 114 15.04 40.50 -2.66
C LEU A 114 16.31 40.77 -3.49
N LEU A 115 16.77 39.80 -4.27
CA LEU A 115 17.89 40.00 -5.20
C LEU A 115 17.51 40.94 -6.35
N GLU A 116 16.29 40.84 -6.89
CA GLU A 116 15.78 41.77 -7.91
C GLU A 116 15.70 43.21 -7.35
N ASP A 117 15.15 43.38 -6.15
CA ASP A 117 15.08 44.68 -5.46
C ASP A 117 16.48 45.28 -5.21
N LEU A 118 17.47 44.44 -4.87
CA LEU A 118 18.86 44.87 -4.66
C LEU A 118 19.56 45.27 -5.96
N LEU A 119 19.24 44.59 -7.07
CA LEU A 119 19.81 44.87 -8.39
C LEU A 119 19.20 46.14 -9.03
N GLU A 120 17.95 46.47 -8.73
CA GLU A 120 17.28 47.68 -9.22
C GLU A 120 17.57 48.93 -8.35
N SER A 121 18.07 48.73 -7.13
CA SER A 121 18.33 49.79 -6.15
C SER A 121 19.73 50.40 -6.26
N GLU A 122 19.81 51.70 -6.58
CA GLU A 122 21.05 52.50 -6.46
C GLU A 122 21.32 52.98 -5.02
N ASN A 123 20.46 52.62 -4.06
CA ASN A 123 20.48 53.17 -2.71
C ASN A 123 21.21 52.24 -1.73
N THR A 124 22.42 52.63 -1.32
CA THR A 124 23.35 51.80 -0.55
C THR A 124 22.76 51.33 0.79
N GLU A 125 21.98 52.18 1.46
CA GLU A 125 21.36 51.87 2.76
C GLU A 125 20.23 50.84 2.65
N PHE A 126 19.51 50.84 1.51
CA PHE A 126 18.51 49.81 1.21
C PHE A 126 19.18 48.46 0.87
N ASN A 127 20.32 48.49 0.17
CA ASN A 127 21.07 47.29 -0.17
C ASN A 127 21.65 46.60 1.07
N GLU A 128 22.09 47.36 2.08
CA GLU A 128 22.52 46.80 3.38
C GLU A 128 21.36 46.11 4.11
N GLN A 129 20.16 46.70 4.12
CA GLN A 129 18.97 46.09 4.74
C GLN A 129 18.54 44.81 4.02
N VAL A 130 18.61 44.78 2.69
CA VAL A 130 18.28 43.59 1.90
C VAL A 130 19.30 42.47 2.13
N LEU A 131 20.60 42.79 2.22
CA LEU A 131 21.64 41.81 2.57
C LEU A 131 21.42 41.21 3.96
N GLU A 132 21.06 42.02 4.96
CA GLU A 132 20.72 41.55 6.31
C GLU A 132 19.49 40.61 6.30
N GLN A 133 18.50 40.89 5.45
CA GLN A 133 17.34 40.00 5.28
C GLN A 133 17.71 38.68 4.60
N ILE A 134 18.63 38.70 3.62
CA ILE A 134 19.14 37.49 2.97
C ILE A 134 19.91 36.62 3.98
N GLU A 135 20.75 37.22 4.82
CA GLU A 135 21.51 36.50 5.85
C GLU A 135 20.58 35.87 6.91
N ASN A 136 19.50 36.59 7.28
CA ASN A 136 18.44 36.06 8.14
C ASN A 136 17.67 34.88 7.49
N LEU A 137 17.46 34.92 6.18
CA LEU A 137 16.85 33.79 5.45
C LEU A 137 17.80 32.59 5.35
N GLU A 138 19.10 32.82 5.15
CA GLU A 138 20.12 31.77 5.10
C GLU A 138 20.27 31.06 6.46
N THR A 139 20.22 31.81 7.57
CA THR A 139 20.24 31.23 8.92
C THR A 139 18.99 30.40 9.21
N LEU A 140 17.80 30.85 8.80
CA LEU A 140 16.56 30.08 8.87
C LEU A 140 16.61 28.80 8.01
N PHE A 141 17.17 28.88 6.81
CA PHE A 141 17.36 27.72 5.93
C PHE A 141 18.34 26.71 6.54
N SER A 142 19.44 27.19 7.13
CA SER A 142 20.42 26.35 7.81
C SER A 142 19.85 25.64 9.04
N GLN A 143 18.95 26.29 9.80
CA GLN A 143 18.29 25.69 10.95
C GLN A 143 17.27 24.61 10.55
N THR A 144 16.51 24.85 9.48
CA THR A 144 15.54 23.85 8.99
C THR A 144 16.23 22.58 8.46
N PHE A 145 17.45 22.68 7.94
CA PHE A 145 18.25 21.52 7.50
C PHE A 145 19.06 20.83 8.62
N LYS A 146 19.49 21.55 9.67
CA LYS A 146 20.27 20.98 10.80
C LYS A 146 19.42 20.24 11.84
N SER A 147 18.09 20.38 11.84
CA SER A 147 17.20 19.67 12.78
C SER A 147 16.91 18.20 12.39
N ARG A 148 17.81 17.55 11.63
CA ARG A 148 17.74 16.12 11.28
C ARG A 148 18.81 15.32 12.01
#